data_AF-A0A8C0GCV6-F1
#
_entry.id   AF-A0A8C0GCV6-F1
#
_cell.length_a   1.000
_cell.length_b   1.000
_cell.length_c   1.000
_cell.angle_alpha   90.00
_cell.angle_beta   90.00
_cell.angle_gamma   90.00
#
_symmetry.space_group_name_H-M   'P 1'
#
loop_
_entity.id
_entity.type
_entity.pdbx_description
1 polymer ?
#
loop_
_entity_poly.entity_id
_entity_poly.type
_entity_poly.pdbx_seq_one_letter_code
_entity_poly.pdbx_strand_id
1 'polypeptide(L)'
;MLRLSPRPVHLPGWVGLARGAGRGTSQSHASFTACHTALRRELEELRAELGRLQDDMEDDGLTAAFHSYIAQLYYKISRIDWDYECEHPHIKGIHHGPAIAQPISLDSSQLSQCFVSDYLWSLVDTAW
;
A
#
# COMPACT_ATOMS: atom_id res chain seq x y z
N MET A 1 41.98 -2.20 -84.32
CA MET A 1 42.71 -3.44 -84.02
C MET A 1 41.78 -4.30 -83.15
N LEU A 2 41.36 -5.47 -83.67
CA LEU A 2 40.53 -6.55 -83.06
C LEU A 2 39.02 -6.22 -82.84
N ARG A 3 38.05 -6.66 -83.68
CA ARG A 3 37.40 -8.01 -83.84
C ARG A 3 36.83 -8.54 -82.49
N LEU A 4 35.59 -9.00 -82.30
CA LEU A 4 34.49 -9.53 -83.12
C LEU A 4 33.18 -9.48 -82.29
N SER A 5 32.02 -9.36 -82.93
CA SER A 5 30.78 -10.00 -82.42
C SER A 5 30.69 -11.43 -82.97
N PRO A 6 30.02 -12.38 -82.28
CA PRO A 6 28.67 -12.73 -82.75
C PRO A 6 27.67 -13.15 -81.63
N ARG A 7 26.39 -13.07 -82.02
CA ARG A 7 25.14 -13.48 -81.32
C ARG A 7 24.88 -15.02 -81.44
N PRO A 8 23.76 -15.58 -80.92
CA PRO A 8 23.60 -16.24 -79.61
C PRO A 8 23.38 -17.77 -79.75
N VAL A 9 23.28 -18.51 -78.64
CA VAL A 9 22.70 -19.87 -78.64
C VAL A 9 21.80 -20.05 -77.42
N HIS A 10 20.55 -20.41 -77.66
CA HIS A 10 19.58 -20.85 -76.65
C HIS A 10 19.76 -22.34 -76.39
N LEU A 11 19.69 -22.76 -75.12
CA LEU A 11 18.79 -23.80 -74.56
C LEU A 11 19.15 -24.09 -73.07
N PRO A 12 18.27 -24.74 -72.28
CA PRO A 12 17.82 -24.22 -70.99
C PRO A 12 18.50 -24.91 -69.81
N GLY A 13 18.86 -24.11 -68.80
CA GLY A 13 19.36 -24.59 -67.50
C GLY A 13 18.51 -24.00 -66.40
N TRP A 14 17.62 -24.81 -65.85
CA TRP A 14 16.89 -24.52 -64.63
C TRP A 14 17.87 -24.33 -63.47
N VAL A 15 17.97 -23.13 -62.89
CA VAL A 15 18.38 -22.97 -61.49
C VAL A 15 17.66 -21.77 -60.87
N GLY A 16 16.88 -22.06 -59.83
CA GLY A 16 16.83 -21.20 -58.66
C GLY A 16 15.79 -20.09 -58.66
N LEU A 17 14.51 -20.48 -58.64
CA LEU A 17 13.48 -19.66 -58.01
C LEU A 17 13.78 -19.57 -56.50
N ALA A 18 14.61 -18.61 -56.07
CA ALA A 18 14.72 -18.23 -54.66
C ALA A 18 13.50 -17.38 -54.28
N ARG A 19 12.42 -18.14 -54.10
CA ARG A 19 11.18 -17.86 -53.39
C ARG A 19 11.38 -16.80 -52.29
N GLY A 20 10.63 -15.70 -52.40
CA GLY A 20 10.47 -14.75 -51.31
C GLY A 20 9.91 -15.44 -50.07
N ALA A 21 10.64 -15.37 -48.96
CA ALA A 21 10.21 -15.86 -47.65
C ALA A 21 10.98 -15.15 -46.52
N GLY A 22 10.99 -13.81 -46.51
CA GLY A 22 11.66 -13.02 -45.45
C GLY A 22 10.72 -12.10 -44.66
N ARG A 23 9.49 -11.86 -45.13
CA ARG A 23 8.59 -10.86 -44.53
C ARG A 23 7.67 -11.41 -43.43
N GLY A 24 7.21 -12.65 -43.56
CA GLY A 24 6.25 -13.24 -42.60
C GLY A 24 6.86 -13.64 -41.26
N THR A 25 8.10 -14.14 -41.24
CA THR A 25 8.78 -14.59 -40.01
C THR A 25 9.29 -13.42 -39.17
N SER A 26 9.82 -12.38 -39.82
CA SER A 26 10.30 -11.16 -39.17
C SER A 26 9.16 -10.35 -38.54
N GLN A 27 8.01 -10.26 -39.22
CA GLN A 27 6.83 -9.55 -38.72
C GLN A 27 6.16 -10.28 -37.55
N SER A 28 6.08 -11.63 -37.59
CA SER A 28 5.53 -12.42 -36.48
C SER A 28 6.43 -12.41 -35.25
N HIS A 29 7.75 -12.47 -35.43
CA HIS A 29 8.70 -12.39 -34.32
C HIS A 29 8.65 -11.02 -33.66
N ALA A 30 8.61 -9.94 -34.45
CA ALA A 30 8.46 -8.57 -33.94
C ALA A 30 7.15 -8.36 -33.15
N SER A 31 6.03 -8.90 -33.66
CA SER A 31 4.73 -8.85 -32.99
C SER A 31 4.72 -9.65 -31.67
N PHE A 32 5.35 -10.83 -31.66
CA PHE A 32 5.47 -11.64 -30.45
C PHE A 32 6.36 -10.97 -29.41
N THR A 33 7.51 -10.40 -29.81
CA THR A 33 8.38 -9.67 -28.90
C THR A 33 7.70 -8.42 -28.34
N ALA A 34 6.94 -7.69 -29.17
CA ALA A 34 6.19 -6.51 -28.73
C ALA A 34 5.09 -6.88 -27.72
N CYS A 35 4.35 -7.95 -27.99
CA CYS A 35 3.34 -8.47 -27.06
C CYS A 35 3.97 -8.94 -25.75
N HIS A 36 5.08 -9.68 -25.82
CA HIS A 36 5.82 -10.12 -24.64
C HIS A 36 6.37 -8.95 -23.82
N THR A 37 6.89 -7.90 -24.45
CA THR A 37 7.34 -6.69 -23.75
C THR A 37 6.18 -5.93 -23.11
N ALA A 38 5.03 -5.85 -23.78
CA ALA A 38 3.84 -5.21 -23.22
C ALA A 38 3.33 -5.96 -21.99
N LEU A 39 3.26 -7.29 -22.06
CA LEU A 39 2.86 -8.15 -20.94
C LEU A 39 3.84 -8.06 -19.77
N ARG A 40 5.16 -8.00 -20.04
CA ARG A 40 6.15 -7.80 -18.97
C ARG A 40 5.97 -6.48 -18.25
N ARG A 41 5.71 -5.39 -19.00
CA ARG A 41 5.48 -4.08 -18.42
C ARG A 41 4.23 -4.07 -17.55
N GLU A 42 3.13 -4.63 -18.04
CA GLU A 42 1.88 -4.75 -17.27
C GLU A 42 2.07 -5.58 -15.99
N LEU A 43 2.86 -6.65 -16.07
CA LEU A 43 3.19 -7.49 -14.92
C LEU A 43 4.08 -6.78 -13.90
N GLU A 44 5.01 -5.94 -14.36
CA GLU A 44 5.83 -5.08 -13.50
C GLU A 44 4.99 -3.98 -12.83
N GLU A 45 4.06 -3.36 -13.56
CA GLU A 45 3.10 -2.37 -13.03
C GLU A 45 2.19 -2.98 -11.96
N LEU A 46 1.61 -4.16 -12.23
CA LEU A 46 0.77 -4.87 -11.26
C LEU A 46 1.53 -5.29 -10.00
N ARG A 47 2.81 -5.66 -10.13
CA ARG A 47 3.67 -5.97 -8.96
C ARG A 47 3.96 -4.73 -8.12
N ALA A 48 4.22 -3.60 -8.77
CA ALA A 48 4.44 -2.34 -8.05
C ALA A 48 3.17 -1.89 -7.32
N GLU A 49 2.01 -2.02 -7.96
CA GLU A 49 0.70 -1.69 -7.36
C GLU A 49 0.38 -2.62 -6.17
N LEU A 50 0.62 -3.92 -6.31
CA LEU A 50 0.47 -4.86 -5.19
C LEU A 50 1.39 -4.53 -4.01
N GLY A 51 2.65 -4.15 -4.30
CA GLY A 51 3.59 -3.72 -3.25
C GLY A 51 3.09 -2.50 -2.50
N ARG A 52 2.62 -1.48 -3.22
CA ARG A 52 1.99 -0.29 -2.62
C ARG A 52 0.78 -0.63 -1.75
N LEU A 53 -0.14 -1.43 -2.29
CA LEU A 53 -1.34 -1.83 -1.56
C LEU A 53 -1.01 -2.65 -0.31
N GLN A 54 0.03 -3.48 -0.37
CA GLN A 54 0.49 -4.24 0.79
C GLN A 54 1.07 -3.32 1.87
N ASP A 55 1.92 -2.35 1.49
CA ASP A 55 2.48 -1.36 2.41
C ASP A 55 1.36 -0.51 3.05
N ASP A 56 0.40 -0.03 2.25
CA ASP A 56 -0.77 0.73 2.72
C ASP A 56 -1.63 -0.11 3.69
N MET A 57 -1.82 -1.41 3.42
CA MET A 57 -2.57 -2.32 4.28
C MET A 57 -1.84 -2.67 5.59
N GLU A 58 -0.52 -2.84 5.54
CA GLU A 58 0.31 -3.10 6.72
C GLU A 58 0.31 -1.88 7.66
N ASP A 59 0.36 -0.66 7.11
CA ASP A 59 0.27 0.57 7.89
C ASP A 59 -1.11 0.74 8.54
N ASP A 60 -2.19 0.64 7.77
CA ASP A 60 -3.54 0.95 8.29
C ASP A 60 -4.10 -0.14 9.23
N GLY A 61 -3.90 -1.41 8.88
CA GLY A 61 -4.49 -2.53 9.62
C GLY A 61 -3.82 -2.79 10.97
N LEU A 62 -2.48 -2.78 10.99
CA LEU A 62 -1.70 -2.97 12.22
C LEU A 62 -1.89 -1.79 13.16
N THR A 63 -1.86 -0.57 12.62
CA THR A 63 -1.99 0.67 13.41
C THR A 63 -3.38 0.78 14.06
N ALA A 64 -4.45 0.44 13.34
CA ALA A 64 -5.80 0.43 13.91
C ALA A 64 -5.94 -0.60 15.05
N ALA A 65 -5.41 -1.81 14.87
CA ALA A 65 -5.41 -2.84 15.91
C ALA A 65 -4.58 -2.40 17.14
N PHE A 66 -3.43 -1.77 16.91
CA PHE A 66 -2.57 -1.23 17.96
C PHE A 66 -3.26 -0.10 18.75
N HIS A 67 -3.87 0.87 18.07
CA HIS A 67 -4.63 1.95 18.72
C HIS A 67 -5.78 1.42 19.56
N SER A 68 -6.54 0.43 19.05
CA SER A 68 -7.59 -0.22 19.83
C SER A 68 -7.03 -0.93 21.06
N TYR A 69 -5.89 -1.62 20.92
CA TYR A 69 -5.26 -2.30 22.05
C TYR A 69 -4.81 -1.31 23.12
N ILE A 70 -4.16 -0.21 22.73
CA ILE A 70 -3.70 0.83 23.66
C ILE A 70 -4.89 1.51 24.35
N ALA A 71 -5.96 1.86 23.63
CA ALA A 71 -7.17 2.43 24.22
C ALA A 71 -7.80 1.47 25.26
N GLN A 72 -7.89 0.17 24.92
CA GLN A 72 -8.38 -0.85 25.85
C GLN A 72 -7.47 -1.00 27.07
N LEU A 73 -6.15 -0.90 26.90
CA LEU A 73 -5.19 -0.99 27.99
C LEU A 73 -5.35 0.19 28.96
N TYR A 74 -5.47 1.42 28.45
CA TYR A 74 -5.74 2.59 29.27
C TYR A 74 -7.03 2.44 30.06
N TYR A 75 -8.12 1.98 29.42
CA TYR A 75 -9.38 1.72 30.12
C TYR A 75 -9.23 0.63 31.20
N LYS A 76 -8.50 -0.46 30.93
CA LYS A 76 -8.29 -1.52 31.93
C LYS A 76 -7.55 -1.04 33.16
N ILE A 77 -6.56 -0.15 32.97
CA ILE A 77 -5.74 0.39 34.05
C ILE A 77 -6.52 1.46 34.83
N SER A 78 -7.05 2.47 34.13
CA SER A 78 -7.65 3.63 34.80
C SER A 78 -9.11 3.41 35.17
N ARG A 79 -9.81 2.52 34.46
CA ARG A 79 -11.26 2.33 34.54
C ARG A 79 -12.08 3.60 34.22
N ILE A 80 -11.49 4.54 33.48
CA ILE A 80 -12.14 5.79 33.10
C ILE A 80 -12.70 5.67 31.69
N ASP A 81 -14.00 5.94 31.55
CA ASP A 81 -14.65 6.20 30.27
C ASP A 81 -14.73 7.70 30.02
N TRP A 82 -14.25 8.18 28.87
CA TRP A 82 -14.14 9.61 28.58
C TRP A 82 -15.31 10.11 27.72
N ASP A 83 -15.80 11.31 28.03
CA ASP A 83 -16.78 12.00 27.20
C ASP A 83 -16.04 12.70 26.04
N TYR A 84 -16.00 12.04 24.88
CA TYR A 84 -15.33 12.55 23.68
C TYR A 84 -16.11 13.68 22.98
N GLU A 85 -17.36 13.92 23.35
CA GLU A 85 -18.17 15.01 22.81
C GLU A 85 -17.97 16.31 23.62
N CYS A 86 -17.20 16.28 24.72
CA CYS A 86 -16.93 17.47 25.51
C CYS A 86 -15.92 18.42 24.85
N GLU A 87 -16.18 19.72 24.98
CA GLU A 87 -15.29 20.75 24.41
C GLU A 87 -14.04 20.97 25.27
N HIS A 88 -12.88 21.04 24.62
CA HIS A 88 -11.66 21.53 25.25
C HIS A 88 -11.87 22.98 25.76
N PRO A 89 -11.40 23.36 26.96
CA PRO A 89 -10.43 22.69 27.83
C PRO A 89 -11.03 21.72 28.87
N HIS A 90 -12.30 21.32 28.73
CA HIS A 90 -12.91 20.43 29.70
C HIS A 90 -12.38 19.00 29.56
N ILE A 91 -12.16 18.36 30.70
CA ILE A 91 -11.86 16.93 30.80
C ILE A 91 -13.04 16.30 31.54
N LYS A 92 -13.86 15.54 30.81
CA LYS A 92 -15.07 14.90 31.35
C LYS A 92 -15.07 13.40 31.13
N GLY A 93 -15.58 12.66 32.10
CA GLY A 93 -15.66 11.21 32.02
C GLY A 93 -16.31 10.59 33.25
N ILE A 94 -16.29 9.27 33.32
CA ILE A 94 -16.82 8.47 34.42
C ILE A 94 -15.76 7.44 34.84
N HIS A 95 -15.39 7.44 36.11
CA HIS A 95 -14.52 6.43 36.69
C HIS A 95 -15.33 5.25 37.25
N HIS A 96 -15.02 4.04 36.79
CA HIS A 96 -15.67 2.78 37.16
C HIS A 96 -14.79 1.95 38.10
N GLY A 97 -14.67 2.42 39.34
CA GLY A 97 -14.05 1.65 40.43
C GLY A 97 -14.90 0.48 40.94
N PRO A 98 -14.44 -0.26 41.96
CA PRO A 98 -15.19 -1.35 42.59
C PRO A 98 -16.44 -0.89 43.36
N ALA A 99 -16.56 0.41 43.61
CA ALA A 99 -17.69 1.04 44.27
C ALA A 99 -18.66 1.67 43.24
N ILE A 100 -19.42 2.68 43.66
CA ILE A 100 -20.31 3.46 42.80
C ILE A 100 -19.45 4.27 41.80
N ALA A 101 -19.88 4.30 40.53
CA ALA A 101 -19.20 5.07 39.49
C ALA A 101 -19.17 6.56 39.83
N GLN A 102 -18.03 7.21 39.56
CA GLN A 102 -17.77 8.60 39.95
C GLN A 102 -17.61 9.49 38.71
N PRO A 103 -18.35 10.61 38.61
CA PRO A 103 -18.18 11.54 37.49
C PRO A 103 -16.88 12.34 37.63
N ILE A 104 -16.19 12.54 36.51
CA ILE A 104 -15.03 13.42 36.37
C ILE A 104 -15.46 14.64 35.55
N SER A 105 -15.16 15.83 36.04
CA SER A 105 -15.36 17.09 35.32
C SER A 105 -14.33 18.12 35.79
N LEU A 106 -13.33 18.37 34.97
CA LEU A 106 -12.24 19.31 35.25
C LEU A 106 -12.13 20.35 34.13
N ASP A 107 -11.65 21.54 34.46
CA ASP A 107 -11.26 22.55 33.49
C ASP A 107 -9.72 22.63 33.43
N SER A 108 -9.13 22.12 32.35
CA SER A 108 -7.66 22.07 32.21
C SER A 108 -7.02 23.44 31.97
N SER A 109 -7.79 24.50 31.68
CA SER A 109 -7.25 25.86 31.58
C SER A 109 -6.90 26.48 32.93
N GLN A 110 -7.49 25.97 34.01
CA GLN A 110 -7.32 26.46 35.37
C GLN A 110 -6.38 25.57 36.21
N LEU A 111 -6.03 24.39 35.69
CA LEU A 111 -5.28 23.36 36.42
C LEU A 111 -3.97 23.05 35.72
N SER A 112 -2.92 22.76 36.50
CA SER A 112 -1.65 22.30 35.93
C SER A 112 -1.78 20.86 35.43
N GLN A 113 -1.00 20.49 34.41
CA GLN A 113 -0.96 19.12 33.90
C GLN A 113 -0.57 18.09 34.96
N CYS A 114 0.36 18.44 35.87
CA CYS A 114 0.73 17.58 36.99
C CYS A 114 -0.46 17.35 37.93
N PHE A 115 -1.18 18.41 38.30
CA PHE A 115 -2.35 18.29 39.17
C PHE A 115 -3.43 17.41 38.54
N VAL A 116 -3.73 17.62 37.25
CA VAL A 116 -4.70 16.78 36.53
C VAL A 116 -4.27 15.31 36.55
N SER A 117 -2.99 15.04 36.27
CA SER A 117 -2.45 13.67 36.28
C SER A 117 -2.52 13.04 37.66
N ASP A 118 -2.07 13.75 38.70
CA ASP A 118 -2.09 13.27 40.09
C ASP A 118 -3.51 12.98 40.56
N TYR A 119 -4.46 13.86 40.23
CA TYR A 119 -5.87 13.64 40.52
C TYR A 119 -6.41 12.37 39.84
N LEU A 120 -6.19 12.20 38.54
CA LEU A 120 -6.68 11.03 37.81
C LEU A 120 -6.08 9.73 38.33
N TRP A 121 -4.78 9.72 38.65
CA TRP A 121 -4.12 8.54 39.23
C TRP A 121 -4.57 8.24 40.65
N SER A 122 -4.98 9.26 41.42
CA SER A 122 -5.54 9.05 42.77
C SER A 122 -6.87 8.28 42.78
N LEU A 123 -7.57 8.21 41.64
CA LEU A 123 -8.82 7.45 41.49
C LEU A 123 -8.56 5.94 41.35
N VAL A 124 -7.39 5.56 40.85
CA VAL A 124 -7.04 4.17 40.59
C VAL A 124 -6.68 3.48 41.90
N ASP A 125 -7.33 2.34 42.18
CA ASP A 125 -7.04 1.56 43.37
C ASP A 125 -5.61 1.00 43.30
N THR A 126 -4.91 1.07 44.44
CA THR A 126 -3.51 0.64 44.57
C THR A 126 -3.35 -0.56 45.51
N ALA A 127 -4.46 -1.10 46.03
CA ALA A 127 -4.47 -2.36 46.76
C ALA A 127 -4.20 -3.56 45.83
N TRP A 128 -3.42 -4.54 46.31
CA TRP A 128 -3.01 -5.76 45.58
C TRP A 128 -3.44 -7.03 46.30
#